data_AF-C3X9F7-F1
#
_entry.id   AF-C3X9F7-F1
#
_cell.length_a   1.000
_cell.length_b   1.000
_cell.length_c   1.000
_cell.angle_alpha   90.00
_cell.angle_beta   90.00
_cell.angle_gamma   90.00
#
_symmetry.space_group_name_H-M   'P 1'
#
loop_
_entity.id
_entity.type
_entity.pdbx_description
1 polymer ?
#
loop_
_entity_poly.entity_id
_entity_poly.type
_entity_poly.pdbx_seq_one_letter_code
_entity_poly.pdbx_strand_id
1 'polypeptide(L)' 'MEKEFPKIPKALYWYKTAAKNGNVNAMKELGSIYAEGDLGVQKDIQEAKRWNDMARKAEQKK' A
#
# COMPACT_ATOMS: atom_id res chain seq x y z
N MET A 1 -13.24 20.89 -16.01
CA MET A 1 -13.46 20.16 -14.75
C MET A 1 -12.36 19.12 -14.62
N GLU A 2 -11.17 19.54 -14.16
CA GLU A 2 -10.13 18.59 -13.76
C GLU A 2 -10.63 17.92 -12.49
N LYS A 3 -11.02 16.65 -12.59
CA LYS A 3 -11.22 15.83 -11.40
C LYS A 3 -9.87 15.86 -10.68
N GLU A 4 -9.83 16.47 -9.50
CA GLU A 4 -8.67 16.35 -8.62
C GLU A 4 -8.53 14.87 -8.29
N PHE A 5 -7.72 14.18 -9.09
CA PHE A 5 -7.18 12.90 -8.68
C PHE A 5 -6.43 13.24 -7.40
N PRO A 6 -6.81 12.68 -6.23
CA PRO A 6 -5.98 12.82 -5.05
C PRO A 6 -4.57 12.47 -5.51
N LYS A 7 -3.61 13.36 -5.27
CA LYS A 7 -2.25 13.33 -5.82
C LYS A 7 -1.49 12.17 -5.18
N ILE A 8 -1.98 10.96 -5.38
CA ILE A 8 -1.42 9.71 -4.95
C ILE A 8 -0.07 9.62 -5.64
N PRO A 9 1.04 9.59 -4.91
CA PRO A 9 2.33 9.58 -5.57
C PRO A 9 2.48 8.35 -6.44
N LYS A 10 3.12 8.53 -7.60
CA LYS A 10 3.30 7.47 -8.60
C LYS A 10 3.88 6.19 -7.98
N ALA A 11 4.73 6.32 -6.97
CA ALA A 11 5.26 5.20 -6.19
C ALA A 11 4.15 4.38 -5.49
N LEU A 12 3.18 5.03 -4.82
CA LEU A 12 2.06 4.33 -4.18
C LEU A 12 1.19 3.58 -5.19
N TYR A 13 1.01 4.13 -6.40
CA TYR A 13 0.30 3.43 -7.48
C TYR A 13 1.01 2.14 -7.89
N TRP A 14 2.32 2.17 -8.08
CA TRP A 14 3.11 0.99 -8.44
C TRP A 14 3.12 -0.05 -7.33
N TYR A 15 3.27 0.38 -6.07
CA TYR A 15 3.18 -0.52 -4.92
C TYR A 15 1.80 -1.19 -4.84
N LYS A 16 0.71 -0.44 -4.99
CA LYS A 16 -0.66 -1.01 -5.00
C LYS A 16 -0.85 -2.01 -6.13
N THR A 17 -0.29 -1.72 -7.30
CA THR A 17 -0.37 -2.63 -8.46
C THR A 17 0.43 -3.92 -8.20
N ALA A 18 1.65 -3.82 -7.70
CA ALA A 18 2.46 -4.97 -7.35
C ALA A 18 1.82 -5.81 -6.24
N ALA A 19 1.27 -5.16 -5.21
CA ALA A 19 0.57 -5.82 -4.12
C ALA A 19 -0.68 -6.57 -4.62
N LYS A 20 -1.45 -6.00 -5.56
CA LYS A 20 -2.58 -6.70 -6.21
C LYS A 20 -2.15 -7.95 -6.99
N ASN A 21 -0.94 -7.95 -7.54
CA ASN A 21 -0.35 -9.11 -8.21
C ASN A 21 0.25 -10.15 -7.23
N GLY A 22 0.01 -10.02 -5.93
CA GLY A 22 0.50 -10.96 -4.92
C GLY A 22 1.94 -10.71 -4.47
N ASN A 23 2.53 -9.57 -4.82
CA ASN A 23 3.86 -9.21 -4.35
C ASN A 23 3.81 -8.85 -2.85
N VAL A 24 4.25 -9.79 -2.03
CA VAL A 24 4.33 -9.66 -0.56
C VAL A 24 5.17 -8.46 -0.14
N ASN A 25 6.30 -8.21 -0.81
CA ASN A 25 7.17 -7.08 -0.47
C ASN A 25 6.43 -5.76 -0.68
N ALA A 26 5.71 -5.62 -1.80
CA ALA A 26 4.91 -4.43 -2.05
C ALA A 26 3.78 -4.25 -1.02
N MET A 27 3.18 -5.34 -0.51
CA MET A 27 2.20 -5.27 0.57
C MET A 27 2.84 -4.78 1.88
N LYS A 28 4.03 -5.27 2.24
CA LYS A 28 4.77 -4.81 3.43
C LYS A 28 5.15 -3.34 3.32
N GLU A 29 5.64 -2.91 2.16
CA GLU A 29 5.97 -1.51 1.89
C GLU A 29 4.74 -0.60 2.01
N LEU A 30 3.58 -1.01 1.47
CA LEU A 30 2.33 -0.27 1.68
C LEU A 30 1.95 -0.19 3.15
N GLY A 31 2.16 -1.28 3.90
CA GLY A 31 2.02 -1.30 5.36
C GLY A 31 2.83 -0.20 6.03
N SER A 32 4.12 -0.11 5.72
CA SER A 32 5.03 0.92 6.27
C SER A 32 4.65 2.33 5.84
N ILE A 33 4.36 2.54 4.54
CA ILE A 33 3.99 3.85 3.98
C ILE A 33 2.76 4.42 4.72
N TYR A 34 1.73 3.59 4.92
CA TYR A 34 0.54 4.00 5.66
C TYR A 34 0.79 4.12 7.17
N ALA A 35 1.72 3.35 7.75
CA ALA A 35 2.05 3.47 9.17
C ALA A 35 2.81 4.77 9.51
N GLU A 36 3.60 5.27 8.56
CA GLU A 36 4.45 6.46 8.74
C GLU A 36 3.81 7.72 8.16
N GLY A 37 2.91 7.59 7.18
CA GLY A 37 2.36 8.74 6.46
C GLY A 37 3.34 9.28 5.41
N ASP A 38 4.03 8.37 4.73
CA ASP A 38 5.05 8.68 3.73
C ASP A 38 4.45 8.83 2.33
N LEU A 39 5.26 9.24 1.34
CA LEU A 39 4.81 9.38 -0.05
C LEU A 39 3.49 10.17 -0.15
N GLY A 40 3.39 11.29 0.57
CA GLY A 40 2.25 12.20 0.49
C GLY A 40 0.91 11.60 0.90
N VAL A 41 0.88 10.43 1.56
CA VAL A 41 -0.33 9.91 2.20
C VAL A 41 -0.35 10.27 3.68
N GLN A 42 -1.54 10.44 4.23
CA GLN A 42 -1.65 10.56 5.68
C GLN A 42 -1.42 9.21 6.34
N LYS A 43 -0.86 9.26 7.54
CA LYS A 43 -0.72 8.10 8.41
C LYS A 43 -2.08 7.47 8.68
N ASP A 44 -2.22 6.20 8.33
CA ASP A 44 -3.40 5.37 8.53
C ASP A 44 -2.99 3.98 9.03
N ILE A 45 -3.09 3.79 10.35
CA ILE A 45 -2.74 2.53 11.00
C ILE A 45 -3.69 1.39 10.59
N GLN A 46 -4.95 1.68 10.27
CA GLN A 46 -5.92 0.66 9.87
C GLN A 46 -5.54 0.11 8.49
N GLU A 47 -5.25 1.00 7.55
CA GLU A 47 -4.82 0.62 6.21
C GLU A 47 -3.46 -0.08 6.25
N ALA A 48 -2.52 0.39 7.09
CA ALA A 48 -1.25 -0.29 7.31
C ALA A 48 -1.42 -1.75 7.79
N LYS A 49 -2.27 -1.97 8.81
CA LYS A 49 -2.59 -3.32 9.32
C LYS A 49 -3.20 -4.19 8.23
N ARG A 50 -4.11 -3.63 7.42
CA ARG A 50 -4.75 -4.34 6.32
C ARG A 50 -3.73 -4.83 5.30
N TRP A 51 -2.78 -3.99 4.89
CA TRP A 51 -1.72 -4.39 3.95
C TRP A 51 -0.79 -5.46 4.54
N ASN A 52 -0.43 -5.34 5.82
CA ASN A 52 0.36 -6.37 6.52
C ASN A 52 -0.38 -7.71 6.65
N ASP A 53 -1.68 -7.70 6.94
CA ASP A 53 -2.50 -8.91 6.99
C ASP A 53 -2.62 -9.58 5.62
N MET A 54 -2.74 -8.80 4.55
CA MET A 54 -2.69 -9.33 3.19
C MET A 54 -1.31 -9.93 2.87
N ALA A 55 -0.22 -9.28 3.28
CA ALA A 55 1.14 -9.80 3.11
C ALA A 55 1.31 -11.17 3.76
N ARG A 56 0.90 -11.29 5.03
CA ARG A 56 0.95 -12.54 5.78
C ARG A 56 0.13 -13.66 5.11
N LYS A 57 -1.06 -13.34 4.62
CA LYS A 57 -1.91 -14.31 3.89
C LYS A 57 -1.32 -14.70 2.54
N ALA A 58 -0.63 -13.79 1.86
CA ALA A 58 0.03 -14.06 0.59
C ALA A 58 1.31 -14.90 0.77
N GLU A 59 2.07 -14.71 1.85
CA GLU A 59 3.21 -15.58 2.21
C GLU A 59 2.79 -17.02 2.48
N GLN A 60 1.63 -17.22 3.14
CA GLN A 60 1.10 -18.54 3.44
C GLN A 60 0.56 -19.30 2.22
N LYS A 61 0.42 -18.62 1.07
CA LYS A 61 -0.10 -19.19 -0.18
C LYS A 61 0.99 -19.56 -1.19
N LYS A 62 2.27 -19.42 -0.82
CA LYS A 62 3.40 -19.92 -1.61
C LYS A 62 3.71 -21.36 -1.24
#